data_AF-D1A8Q6-F1
#
_entry.id   AF-D1A8Q6-F1
#
_cell.length_a   1.000
_cell.length_b   1.000
_cell.length_c   1.000
_cell.angle_alpha   90.00
_cell.angle_beta   90.00
_cell.angle_gamma   90.00
#
_symmetry.space_group_name_H-M   'P 1'
#
loop_
_entity.id
_entity.type
_entity.pdbx_description
1 polymer ?
#
loop_
_entity_poly.entity_id
_entity_poly.type
_entity_poly.pdbx_seq_one_letter_code
_entity_poly.pdbx_strand_id
1 'polypeptide(L)'
;MDRLLRETVPERVSWNSRERRPWVGVLAPGIDEPEALAGLLEAAQRAVRSENLRRPGSPVRLCLALHEGLVSLEDGEFDGPAITAVRALARGVAPRRAPLLVVCSLRIFDDLAALGPPWLRPDRFRRLVDAAVPALAAEWDEQS
;
A
#
# COMPACT_ATOMS: atom_id res chain seq x y z
N MET A 1 -3.25 -16.48 -0.78
CA MET A 1 -2.38 -15.28 -0.67
C MET A 1 -1.30 -15.38 -1.71
N ASP A 2 -1.21 -14.38 -2.60
CA ASP A 2 -0.22 -14.33 -3.68
C ASP A 2 1.21 -14.48 -3.12
N ARG A 3 2.07 -15.23 -3.81
CA ARG A 3 3.48 -15.45 -3.42
C ARG A 3 4.20 -14.13 -3.11
N LEU A 4 3.95 -13.11 -3.92
CA LEU A 4 4.51 -11.77 -3.78
C LEU A 4 4.15 -11.14 -2.42
N LEU A 5 2.95 -11.36 -1.89
CA LEU A 5 2.56 -10.87 -0.57
C LEU A 5 3.33 -11.58 0.55
N ARG A 6 3.60 -12.89 0.42
CA ARG A 6 4.38 -13.61 1.44
C ARG A 6 5.84 -13.18 1.49
N GLU A 7 6.41 -12.81 0.35
CA GLU A 7 7.82 -12.40 0.25
C GLU A 7 8.04 -10.93 0.65
N THR A 8 6.98 -10.12 0.69
CA THR A 8 7.07 -8.67 0.92
C THR A 8 6.65 -8.25 2.30
N VAL A 9 5.82 -9.06 2.97
CA VAL A 9 5.16 -8.66 4.18
C VAL A 9 5.95 -9.14 5.40
N PRO A 10 6.23 -8.26 6.38
CA PRO A 10 6.87 -8.66 7.62
C PRO A 10 6.07 -9.76 8.32
N GLU A 11 6.75 -10.69 8.99
CA GLU A 11 6.11 -11.79 9.76
C GLU A 11 5.07 -11.29 10.80
N ARG A 12 5.10 -10.00 11.12
CA ARG A 12 4.28 -9.31 12.11
C ARG A 12 2.99 -8.69 11.56
N VAL A 13 2.62 -8.99 10.31
CA VAL A 13 1.32 -8.58 9.76
C VAL A 13 0.31 -9.71 9.92
N SER A 14 -0.77 -9.40 10.63
CA SER A 14 -1.92 -10.31 10.71
C SER A 14 -2.80 -10.11 9.49
N TRP A 15 -3.13 -11.20 8.79
CA TRP A 15 -3.99 -11.19 7.60
C TRP A 15 -5.34 -11.78 7.94
N ASN A 16 -6.38 -10.94 7.98
CA ASN A 16 -7.70 -11.44 8.32
C ASN A 16 -8.81 -10.55 7.76
N SER A 17 -9.32 -10.91 6.57
CA SER A 17 -10.36 -10.14 5.87
C SER A 17 -11.29 -11.04 5.07
N ARG A 18 -12.61 -10.80 5.17
CA ARG A 18 -13.68 -11.35 4.31
C ARG A 18 -13.36 -11.26 2.82
N GLU A 19 -12.80 -10.14 2.39
CA GLU A 19 -12.56 -9.85 0.98
C GLU A 19 -11.22 -10.43 0.51
N ARG A 20 -11.23 -11.10 -0.64
CA ARG A 20 -9.99 -11.58 -1.27
C ARG A 20 -9.20 -10.47 -1.94
N ARG A 21 -9.82 -9.31 -2.26
CA ARG A 21 -9.15 -8.12 -2.83
C ARG A 21 -9.96 -6.85 -2.49
N PRO A 22 -9.31 -5.79 -1.98
CA PRO A 22 -7.91 -5.72 -1.57
C PRO A 22 -7.63 -6.67 -0.38
N TRP A 23 -6.42 -7.25 -0.33
CA TRP A 23 -5.98 -8.00 0.85
C TRP A 23 -5.70 -6.97 1.95
N VAL A 24 -6.30 -7.14 3.12
CA VAL A 24 -6.09 -6.24 4.26
C VAL A 24 -5.29 -6.95 5.33
N GLY A 25 -4.21 -6.31 5.77
CA GLY A 25 -3.36 -6.76 6.85
C GLY A 25 -3.17 -5.64 7.87
N VAL A 26 -3.00 -6.03 9.14
CA VAL A 26 -2.82 -5.11 10.26
C VAL A 26 -1.49 -5.41 10.92
N LEU A 27 -0.72 -4.36 11.17
CA LEU A 27 0.52 -4.43 11.93
C LEU A 27 0.24 -4.87 13.37
N ALA A 28 1.04 -5.80 13.90
CA ALA A 28 0.92 -6.21 15.29
C ALA A 28 1.17 -5.03 16.24
N PRO A 29 0.50 -4.98 17.41
CA PRO A 29 0.74 -3.92 18.39
C PRO A 29 2.19 -3.94 18.91
N GLY A 30 2.70 -2.76 19.26
CA GLY A 30 4.02 -2.61 19.89
C GLY A 30 5.21 -2.71 18.92
N ILE A 31 4.98 -2.55 17.62
CA ILE A 31 6.05 -2.43 16.64
C ILE A 31 6.34 -0.95 16.35
N ASP A 32 7.57 -0.66 15.93
CA ASP A 32 7.91 0.61 15.31
C ASP A 32 7.25 0.66 13.93
N GLU A 33 6.09 1.33 13.84
CA GLU A 33 5.29 1.37 12.62
C GLU A 33 6.04 2.02 11.44
N PRO A 34 6.72 3.18 11.60
CA PRO A 34 7.52 3.76 10.53
C PRO A 34 8.59 2.81 9.98
N GLU A 35 9.35 2.15 10.85
CA GLU A 35 10.41 1.23 10.44
C GLU A 35 9.83 -0.02 9.73
N ALA A 36 8.75 -0.58 10.28
CA ALA A 36 8.07 -1.73 9.68
C ALA A 36 7.49 -1.41 8.29
N LEU A 37 6.86 -0.24 8.14
CA LEU A 37 6.33 0.23 6.87
C LEU A 37 7.43 0.51 5.86
N ALA A 38 8.56 1.08 6.30
CA ALA A 38 9.70 1.29 5.42
C ALA A 38 10.26 -0.04 4.90
N GLY A 39 10.45 -1.03 5.77
CA GLY A 39 10.89 -2.38 5.38
C GLY A 39 9.91 -3.07 4.41
N LEU A 40 8.60 -2.94 4.66
CA LEU A 40 7.54 -3.45 3.78
C LEU A 40 7.64 -2.84 2.37
N LEU A 41 7.78 -1.52 2.27
CA LEU A 41 7.84 -0.81 0.99
C LEU A 41 9.09 -1.18 0.20
N GLU A 42 10.24 -1.30 0.86
CA GLU A 42 11.48 -1.77 0.22
C GLU A 42 11.34 -3.20 -0.29
N ALA A 43 10.78 -4.10 0.53
CA ALA A 43 10.56 -5.50 0.15
C ALA A 43 9.61 -5.58 -1.04
N ALA A 44 8.51 -4.81 -1.03
CA ALA A 44 7.55 -4.70 -2.14
C ALA A 44 8.22 -4.27 -3.44
N GLN A 45 9.05 -3.22 -3.39
CA GLN A 45 9.78 -2.74 -4.55
C GLN A 45 10.72 -3.81 -5.13
N ARG A 46 11.48 -4.51 -4.26
CA ARG A 46 12.38 -5.60 -4.67
C ARG A 46 11.62 -6.76 -5.30
N ALA A 47 10.51 -7.20 -4.69
CA ALA A 47 9.72 -8.32 -5.17
C ALA A 47 9.07 -8.03 -6.53
N VAL A 48 8.42 -6.87 -6.68
CA VAL A 48 7.82 -6.43 -7.95
C VAL A 48 8.87 -6.36 -9.06
N ARG A 49 10.04 -5.75 -8.78
CA ARG A 49 11.12 -5.66 -9.76
C ARG A 49 11.63 -7.04 -10.17
N SER A 50 11.89 -7.91 -9.19
CA SER A 50 12.34 -9.29 -9.43
C SER A 50 11.34 -10.09 -10.26
N GLU A 51 10.04 -9.99 -9.96
CA GLU A 51 9.00 -10.71 -10.69
C GLU A 51 8.87 -10.19 -12.13
N ASN A 52 8.95 -8.88 -12.34
CA ASN A 52 8.85 -8.28 -13.67
C ASN A 52 10.06 -8.57 -14.55
N LEU A 53 11.26 -8.69 -13.97
CA LEU A 53 12.43 -9.19 -14.70
C LEU A 53 12.25 -10.65 -15.13
N ARG A 54 11.56 -11.45 -14.32
CA ARG A 54 11.25 -12.86 -14.65
C ARG A 54 10.10 -13.01 -15.65
N ARG A 55 9.25 -11.99 -15.83
CA ARG A 55 8.05 -12.02 -16.69
C ARG A 55 7.95 -10.78 -17.61
N PRO A 56 8.87 -10.58 -18.56
CA PRO A 56 8.90 -9.38 -19.39
C PRO A 56 7.62 -9.17 -20.24
N GLY A 57 6.90 -10.24 -20.60
CA GLY A 57 5.65 -10.15 -21.36
C GLY A 57 4.37 -10.04 -20.53
N SER A 58 4.46 -10.13 -19.19
CA SER A 58 3.29 -10.10 -18.30
C SER A 58 3.66 -9.40 -16.98
N PRO A 59 3.84 -8.07 -17.01
CA PRO A 59 4.28 -7.33 -15.83
C PRO A 59 3.23 -7.41 -14.73
N VAL A 60 3.68 -7.81 -13.55
CA VAL A 60 2.97 -7.72 -12.29
C VAL A 60 2.96 -6.27 -11.83
N ARG A 61 1.79 -5.85 -11.33
CA ARG A 61 1.58 -4.53 -10.74
C ARG A 61 1.00 -4.72 -9.33
N LEU A 62 1.56 -4.00 -8.37
CA LEU A 62 1.13 -4.02 -6.98
C LEU A 62 0.66 -2.63 -6.56
N CYS A 63 -0.48 -2.55 -5.89
CA CYS A 63 -0.95 -1.35 -5.23
C CYS A 63 -0.97 -1.59 -3.73
N LEU A 64 -0.30 -0.73 -2.97
CA LEU A 64 -0.32 -0.73 -1.51
C LEU A 64 -1.06 0.51 -1.04
N ALA A 65 -2.09 0.30 -0.23
CA ALA A 65 -2.79 1.35 0.50
C ALA A 65 -2.41 1.26 1.98
N LEU A 66 -1.93 2.37 2.55
CA LEU A 66 -1.45 2.44 3.93
C LEU A 66 -2.27 3.48 4.70
N HIS A 67 -2.73 3.11 5.88
CA HIS A 67 -3.47 4.01 6.74
C HIS A 67 -3.27 3.59 8.19
N GLU A 68 -3.27 4.57 9.08
CA GLU A 68 -3.20 4.36 10.53
C GLU A 68 -4.51 4.79 11.17
N GLY A 69 -4.98 4.01 12.13
CA GLY A 69 -6.13 4.37 12.94
C GLY A 69 -6.67 3.17 13.71
N LEU A 70 -7.87 3.35 14.26
CA LEU A 70 -8.52 2.33 15.07
C LEU A 70 -9.01 1.17 14.21
N VAL A 71 -8.64 -0.04 14.64
CA VAL A 71 -9.06 -1.33 14.08
C VAL A 71 -9.68 -2.16 15.20
N SER A 72 -10.82 -2.78 14.92
CA SER A 72 -11.44 -3.82 15.73
C SER A 72 -11.27 -5.18 15.07
N LEU A 73 -11.34 -6.25 15.88
CA LEU A 73 -11.48 -7.61 15.38
C LEU A 73 -12.90 -8.09 15.72
N GLU A 74 -13.77 -8.14 14.72
CA GLU A 74 -15.18 -8.51 14.86
C GLU A 74 -15.45 -9.79 14.09
N ASP A 75 -16.05 -10.79 14.75
CA ASP A 75 -16.27 -12.14 14.20
C ASP A 75 -15.01 -12.79 13.60
N GLY A 76 -13.86 -12.48 14.19
CA GLY A 76 -12.57 -12.96 13.69
C GLY A 76 -12.14 -12.30 12.39
N GLU A 77 -12.51 -11.05 12.13
CA GLU A 77 -12.06 -10.27 10.98
C GLU A 77 -11.76 -8.82 11.33
N PHE A 78 -10.85 -8.18 10.58
CA PHE A 78 -10.55 -6.77 10.83
C PHE A 78 -11.67 -5.86 10.30
N ASP A 79 -12.14 -4.97 11.20
CA ASP A 79 -13.11 -3.92 10.90
C ASP A 79 -12.71 -2.58 11.57
N GLY A 80 -13.52 -1.55 11.38
CA GLY A 80 -13.37 -0.24 11.98
C GLY A 80 -13.04 0.88 10.99
N PRO A 81 -12.91 2.12 11.50
CA PRO A 81 -12.70 3.30 10.66
C PRO A 81 -11.43 3.21 9.79
N ALA A 82 -10.34 2.66 10.33
CA ALA A 82 -9.09 2.53 9.58
C ALA A 82 -9.21 1.52 8.42
N ILE A 83 -9.94 0.42 8.63
CA ILE A 83 -10.18 -0.59 7.59
C ILE A 83 -11.08 -0.02 6.49
N THR A 84 -12.09 0.77 6.86
CA THR A 84 -12.93 1.47 5.89
C THR A 84 -12.11 2.46 5.05
N ALA A 85 -11.28 3.28 5.71
CA ALA A 85 -10.44 4.27 5.05
C ALA A 85 -9.40 3.63 4.11
N VAL A 86 -8.69 2.60 4.56
CA VAL A 86 -7.66 1.94 3.73
C VAL A 86 -8.27 1.24 2.50
N ARG A 87 -9.48 0.66 2.63
CA ARG A 87 -10.21 0.08 1.49
C ARG A 87 -10.65 1.15 0.51
N ALA A 88 -11.14 2.30 1.00
CA ALA A 88 -11.50 3.42 0.15
C ALA A 88 -10.28 3.95 -0.63
N LEU A 89 -9.13 4.10 0.04
CA LEU A 89 -7.86 4.46 -0.61
C LEU A 89 -7.48 3.45 -1.70
N ALA A 90 -7.51 2.15 -1.38
CA ALA A 90 -7.15 1.09 -2.32
C ALA A 90 -8.07 1.04 -3.56
N ARG A 91 -9.37 1.27 -3.38
CA ARG A 91 -10.35 1.30 -4.48
C ARG A 91 -10.26 2.57 -5.33
N GLY A 92 -9.79 3.66 -4.73
CA GLY A 92 -9.62 4.96 -5.37
C GLY A 92 -8.46 5.07 -6.33
N VAL A 93 -7.62 4.04 -6.42
CA VAL A 93 -6.47 4.08 -7.30
C VAL A 93 -6.38 2.83 -8.16
N ALA A 94 -6.17 3.04 -9.45
CA ALA A 94 -5.89 1.95 -10.38
C ALA A 94 -4.37 1.90 -10.64
N PRO A 95 -3.70 0.75 -10.45
CA PRO A 95 -2.26 0.63 -10.66
C PRO A 95 -1.87 0.63 -12.15
N ARG A 96 -2.59 1.33 -13.03
CA ARG A 96 -2.55 1.11 -14.49
C ARG A 96 -1.19 1.31 -15.13
N ARG A 97 -0.27 2.08 -14.52
CA ARG A 97 0.99 2.47 -15.16
C ARG A 97 2.27 2.19 -14.37
N ALA A 98 2.21 2.08 -13.05
CA ALA A 98 3.39 1.81 -12.22
C ALA A 98 3.45 0.32 -11.81
N PRO A 99 4.62 -0.33 -11.86
CA PRO A 99 4.82 -1.66 -11.27
C PRO A 99 4.47 -1.70 -9.78
N LEU A 100 4.77 -0.63 -9.04
CA LEU A 100 4.40 -0.45 -7.64
C LEU A 100 3.77 0.93 -7.48
N LEU A 101 2.54 0.96 -6.95
CA LEU A 101 1.85 2.17 -6.54
C LEU A 101 1.67 2.14 -5.02
N VAL A 102 2.03 3.23 -4.35
CA VAL A 102 1.82 3.41 -2.91
C VAL A 102 0.89 4.60 -2.71
N VAL A 103 -0.18 4.38 -1.97
CA VAL A 103 -1.10 5.41 -1.52
C VAL A 103 -1.16 5.34 -0.02
N CYS A 104 -0.97 6.46 0.66
CA CYS A 104 -0.97 6.50 2.11
C CYS A 104 -1.74 7.72 2.62
N SER A 105 -2.16 7.66 3.88
CA SER A 105 -2.59 8.86 4.59
C SER A 105 -1.41 9.83 4.77
N LEU A 106 -1.74 11.11 4.96
CA LEU A 106 -0.73 12.15 5.21
C LEU A 106 0.14 11.82 6.43
N ARG A 107 -0.46 11.31 7.51
CA ARG A 107 0.27 10.91 8.72
C ARG A 107 1.34 9.84 8.43
N ILE A 108 0.96 8.76 7.73
CA ILE A 108 1.92 7.73 7.30
C ILE A 108 3.02 8.31 6.41
N PHE A 109 2.67 9.24 5.51
CA PHE A 109 3.67 9.90 4.67
C PHE A 109 4.66 10.72 5.51
N ASP A 110 4.17 11.51 6.45
CA ASP A 110 5.00 12.36 7.32
C ASP A 110 5.95 11.50 8.17
N ASP A 111 5.46 10.39 8.73
CA ASP A 111 6.27 9.45 9.51
C ASP A 111 7.38 8.79 8.66
N LEU A 112 7.05 8.34 7.44
CA LEU A 112 8.03 7.77 6.52
C LEU A 112 9.04 8.82 6.04
N ALA A 113 8.58 10.05 5.78
CA ALA A 113 9.45 11.15 5.37
C ALA A 113 10.41 11.56 6.49
N ALA A 114 9.95 11.56 7.75
CA ALA A 114 10.77 11.83 8.92
C ALA A 114 11.82 10.74 9.15
N LEU A 115 11.47 9.47 8.94
CA LEU A 115 12.42 8.35 8.99
C LEU A 115 13.50 8.45 7.90
N GLY A 116 13.14 9.02 6.73
CA GLY A 116 14.07 9.31 5.64
C GLY A 116 14.77 8.10 5.02
N PRO A 117 14.09 6.97 4.72
CA PRO A 117 14.77 5.80 4.19
C PRO A 117 15.34 6.09 2.78
N PRO A 118 16.52 5.54 2.40
CA PRO A 118 17.25 5.96 1.20
C PRO A 118 16.51 5.80 -0.13
N TRP A 119 15.54 4.89 -0.18
CA TRP A 119 14.74 4.61 -1.37
C TRP A 119 13.49 5.49 -1.46
N LEU A 120 13.06 6.12 -0.36
CA LEU A 120 11.92 7.02 -0.37
C LEU A 120 12.32 8.31 -1.07
N ARG A 121 11.52 8.69 -2.06
CA ARG A 121 11.67 9.91 -2.84
C ARG A 121 10.43 10.77 -2.57
N PRO A 122 10.42 11.59 -1.50
CA PRO A 122 9.25 12.40 -1.14
C PRO A 122 8.77 13.28 -2.29
N ASP A 123 9.69 13.73 -3.16
CA ASP A 123 9.43 14.48 -4.40
C ASP A 123 8.53 13.73 -5.41
N ARG A 124 8.42 12.40 -5.28
CA ARG A 124 7.55 11.57 -6.14
C ARG A 124 6.15 11.38 -5.57
N PHE A 125 5.90 11.80 -4.34
CA PHE A 125 4.57 11.78 -3.76
C PHE A 125 3.79 13.01 -4.19
N ARG A 126 2.53 12.81 -4.52
CA ARG A 126 1.59 13.89 -4.83
C ARG A 126 0.46 13.84 -3.81
N ARG A 127 0.14 14.99 -3.23
CA ARG A 127 -1.01 15.10 -2.32
C ARG A 127 -2.29 14.96 -3.14
N LEU A 128 -3.15 14.03 -2.73
CA LEU A 128 -4.50 13.90 -3.27
C LEU A 128 -5.42 14.75 -2.39
N VAL A 129 -6.21 15.65 -2.99
CA VAL A 129 -7.15 16.52 -2.27
C VAL A 129 -8.58 16.11 -2.66
N ASP A 130 -9.41 15.90 -1.64
CA ASP A 130 -10.83 15.46 -1.48
C ASP A 130 -11.84 15.34 -2.66
N ALA A 131 -11.46 15.23 -3.92
CA ALA A 131 -12.37 14.90 -5.04
C ALA A 131 -11.87 13.79 -5.99
N ALA A 132 -10.66 13.25 -5.77
CA ALA A 132 -9.92 12.56 -6.84
C ALA A 132 -9.84 11.03 -6.74
N VAL A 133 -10.57 10.38 -5.83
CA VAL A 133 -10.64 8.91 -5.74
C VAL A 133 -11.25 8.30 -7.02
N PRO A 134 -12.17 8.96 -7.75
CA PRO A 134 -12.53 8.55 -9.12
C PRO A 134 -11.74 9.25 -10.24
N ALA A 135 -11.27 10.49 -10.03
CA ALA A 135 -10.74 11.36 -11.10
C ALA A 135 -9.26 11.14 -11.46
N LEU A 136 -8.44 10.54 -10.58
CA LEU A 136 -7.05 10.18 -10.90
C LEU A 136 -6.92 9.14 -12.03
N ALA A 137 -8.03 8.50 -12.41
CA ALA A 137 -8.08 7.61 -13.55
C ALA A 137 -8.00 8.34 -14.90
N ALA A 138 -8.34 9.63 -14.96
CA ALA A 138 -8.50 10.39 -16.21
C ALA A 138 -7.30 11.32 -16.52
N GLU A 139 -6.71 11.99 -15.53
CA GLU A 139 -5.67 13.01 -15.76
C GLU A 139 -4.30 12.47 -16.21
N TRP A 140 -4.09 11.15 -16.17
CA TRP A 140 -2.86 10.55 -16.70
C TRP A 140 -2.88 10.36 -18.23
N ASP A 141 -4.02 10.45 -18.91
CA ASP A 141 -4.09 10.30 -20.38
C ASP A 141 -3.63 11.54 -21.17
N GLU A 142 -3.61 12.74 -20.57
CA GLU A 142 -3.39 13.99 -21.34
C GLU A 142 -1.94 14.53 -21.34
N GLN A 143 -1.01 13.89 -20.63
CA GLN A 143 0.40 14.33 -20.55
C GLN A 143 1.40 13.26 -21.04
N SER A 144 0.99 12.32 -21.89
CA SER A 144 1.86 11.30 -22.52
C SER A 144 1.80 11.37 -24.03
#